data_AF-A0AA39P1L9-F1
#
_entry.id   AF-A0AA39P1L9-F1
#
_cell.length_a   1.000
_cell.length_b   1.000
_cell.length_c   1.000
_cell.angle_alpha   90.00
_cell.angle_beta   90.00
_cell.angle_gamma   90.00
#
_symmetry.space_group_name_H-M   'P 1'
#
loop_
_entity.id
_entity.type
_entity.pdbx_description
1 polymer ?
#
loop_
_entity_poly.entity_id
_entity_poly.type
_entity_poly.pdbx_seq_one_letter_code
_entity_poly.pdbx_strand_id
1 'polypeptide(L)'
;MSFSKAFTPALREIRILCCQTGPRIRGHKFITSKYPLIKQHNPDLPVLIREASGTPARAFARFERGREVHVDLDNLSATDVESKVAQLLSS
;
A
#
# COMPACT_ATOMS: atom_id res chain seq x y z
N MET A 1 -8.61 4.77 10.27
CA MET A 1 -8.25 5.77 9.25
C MET A 1 -8.84 5.30 7.93
N SER A 2 -9.76 6.06 7.32
CA SER A 2 -10.52 5.57 6.15
C SER A 2 -9.79 5.87 4.85
N PHE A 3 -9.57 4.84 4.01
CA PHE A 3 -9.13 4.96 2.61
C PHE A 3 -10.21 5.55 1.68
N SER A 4 -11.31 6.06 2.26
CA SER A 4 -12.46 6.64 1.58
C SER A 4 -12.31 8.15 1.30
N LYS A 5 -11.09 8.68 1.42
CA LYS A 5 -10.77 10.08 1.15
C LYS A 5 -9.75 10.15 0.03
N ALA A 6 -9.85 11.21 -0.78
CA ALA A 6 -8.82 11.56 -1.73
C ALA A 6 -7.49 11.75 -0.98
N PHE A 7 -6.44 11.10 -1.47
CA PHE A 7 -5.10 11.28 -0.92
C PHE A 7 -4.59 12.68 -1.23
N THR A 8 -3.56 13.10 -0.51
CA THR A 8 -2.94 14.41 -0.76
C THR A 8 -2.44 14.46 -2.21
N PRO A 9 -2.58 15.61 -2.91
CA PRO A 9 -2.07 15.76 -4.28
C PRO A 9 -0.55 15.59 -4.36
N ALA A 10 0.12 15.59 -3.21
CA ALA A 10 1.53 15.27 -3.07
C ALA A 10 1.85 13.82 -3.44
N LEU A 11 0.89 12.90 -3.43
CA LEU A 11 1.15 11.48 -3.68
C LEU A 11 1.08 11.16 -5.18
N ARG A 12 2.18 10.65 -5.73
CA ARG A 12 2.35 10.41 -7.17
C ARG A 12 2.29 8.95 -7.57
N GLU A 13 2.69 8.03 -6.69
CA GLU A 13 2.68 6.59 -6.96
C GLU A 13 2.61 5.80 -5.66
N ILE A 14 1.82 4.71 -5.65
CA ILE A 14 1.86 3.69 -4.60
C ILE A 14 2.38 2.42 -5.21
N ARG A 15 3.36 1.79 -4.57
CA ARG A 15 3.87 0.48 -4.96
C ARG A 15 3.81 -0.48 -3.79
N ILE A 16 3.17 -1.62 -3.99
CA ILE A 16 3.00 -2.65 -2.95
C ILE A 16 3.70 -3.92 -3.44
N LEU A 17 4.65 -4.38 -2.63
CA LEU A 17 5.36 -5.63 -2.79
C LEU A 17 4.76 -6.65 -1.83
N CYS A 18 4.23 -7.75 -2.35
CA CYS A 18 3.61 -8.80 -1.56
C CYS A 18 3.99 -10.21 -2.07
N CYS A 19 3.98 -11.17 -1.15
CA CYS A 19 4.14 -12.59 -1.48
C CYS A 19 2.77 -13.25 -1.71
N GLN A 20 2.68 -14.09 -2.73
CA GLN A 20 1.48 -14.90 -3.05
C GLN A 20 1.35 -16.13 -2.15
N THR A 21 2.46 -16.63 -1.62
CA THR A 21 2.54 -17.89 -0.86
C THR A 21 3.22 -17.69 0.50
N GLY A 22 2.79 -18.47 1.50
CA GLY A 22 3.36 -18.48 2.86
C GLY A 22 2.66 -17.59 3.90
N PRO A 23 3.21 -17.45 5.12
CA PRO A 23 2.59 -16.72 6.24
C PRO A 23 2.43 -15.20 5.98
N ARG A 24 3.07 -14.67 4.94
CA ARG A 24 3.02 -13.25 4.51
C ARG A 24 1.87 -12.90 3.56
N ILE A 25 0.96 -13.85 3.30
CA ILE A 25 -0.21 -13.67 2.42
C ILE A 25 -1.22 -12.61 2.91
N ARG A 26 -1.04 -12.12 4.14
CA ARG A 26 -1.92 -11.11 4.76
C ARG A 26 -1.93 -9.80 3.96
N GLY A 27 -0.80 -9.42 3.36
CA GLY A 27 -0.71 -8.25 2.49
C GLY A 27 -1.58 -8.37 1.22
N HIS A 28 -1.68 -9.56 0.62
CA HIS A 28 -2.52 -9.79 -0.56
C HIS A 28 -4.01 -9.56 -0.24
N LYS A 29 -4.51 -10.11 0.88
CA LYS A 29 -5.91 -9.94 1.29
C LYS A 29 -6.30 -8.47 1.53
N PHE A 30 -5.36 -7.68 2.04
CA PHE A 30 -5.54 -6.23 2.20
C PHE A 30 -5.71 -5.53 0.85
N ILE A 31 -4.84 -5.85 -0.12
CA ILE A 31 -4.91 -5.28 -1.46
C ILE A 31 -6.25 -5.62 -2.13
N THR A 32 -6.66 -6.89 -2.13
CA THR A 32 -7.92 -7.31 -2.76
C THR A 32 -9.13 -6.54 -2.21
N SER A 33 -9.16 -6.28 -0.91
CA SER A 33 -10.29 -5.63 -0.25
C SER A 33 -10.27 -4.09 -0.38
N LYS A 34 -9.09 -3.46 -0.40
CA LYS A 34 -8.96 -2.00 -0.31
C LYS A 34 -8.61 -1.32 -1.63
N TYR A 35 -8.01 -2.04 -2.57
CA TYR A 35 -7.67 -1.51 -3.90
C TYR A 35 -8.87 -0.88 -4.64
N PRO A 36 -10.08 -1.48 -4.63
CA PRO A 36 -11.24 -0.87 -5.30
C PRO A 36 -11.60 0.49 -4.70
N LEU A 37 -11.57 0.61 -3.38
CA LEU A 37 -11.88 1.86 -2.67
C LEU A 37 -10.84 2.94 -2.97
N ILE A 38 -9.55 2.58 -2.92
CA ILE A 38 -8.45 3.49 -3.22
C ILE A 38 -8.60 4.09 -4.63
N LYS A 39 -8.89 3.23 -5.61
CA LYS A 39 -9.00 3.62 -7.02
C LYS A 39 -10.29 4.39 -7.32
N GLN A 40 -11.38 4.08 -6.62
CA GLN A 40 -12.64 4.82 -6.71
C GLN A 40 -12.47 6.29 -6.31
N HIS A 41 -11.70 6.55 -5.24
CA HIS A 41 -11.47 7.90 -4.75
C HIS A 41 -10.30 8.63 -5.43
N ASN A 42 -9.39 7.88 -6.06
CA ASN A 42 -8.17 8.42 -6.68
C ASN A 42 -7.93 7.76 -8.06
N PRO A 43 -8.72 8.12 -9.08
CA PRO A 43 -8.66 7.47 -10.39
C PRO A 43 -7.33 7.72 -11.12
N ASP A 44 -6.72 8.89 -10.91
CA ASP A 44 -5.45 9.29 -11.54
C ASP A 44 -4.22 8.71 -10.85
N LEU A 45 -4.39 8.03 -9.71
CA LEU A 45 -3.28 7.58 -8.88
C LEU A 45 -2.78 6.21 -9.34
N PRO A 46 -1.52 6.08 -9.80
CA PRO A 46 -0.97 4.81 -10.21
C PRO A 46 -0.66 3.95 -8.97
N VAL A 47 -1.39 2.83 -8.87
CA VAL A 47 -1.18 1.80 -7.85
C VAL A 47 -0.55 0.58 -8.51
N LEU A 48 0.71 0.31 -8.18
CA LEU A 48 1.51 -0.78 -8.71
C LEU A 48 1.57 -1.92 -7.69
N ILE A 49 1.00 -3.06 -8.07
CA ILE A 49 1.10 -4.29 -7.28
C ILE A 49 2.22 -5.12 -7.91
N ARG A 50 3.17 -5.55 -7.08
CA ARG A 50 4.30 -6.39 -7.47
C ARG A 50 4.28 -7.63 -6.59
N GLU A 51 3.96 -8.73 -7.21
CA GLU A 51 3.90 -10.02 -6.54
C GLU A 51 5.18 -10.78 -6.83
N ALA A 52 5.86 -11.23 -5.80
CA ALA A 52 7.06 -12.04 -5.93
C ALA A 52 7.16 -13.04 -4.77
N SER A 53 7.62 -14.25 -5.07
CA SER A 53 7.89 -15.26 -4.04
C SER A 53 9.18 -14.95 -3.29
N GLY A 54 9.17 -15.05 -1.96
CA GLY A 54 10.36 -14.85 -1.12
C GLY A 54 10.75 -13.40 -0.85
N THR A 55 9.95 -12.41 -1.24
CA THR A 55 10.21 -10.99 -0.93
C THR A 55 9.50 -10.55 0.36
N PRO A 56 10.12 -9.68 1.16
CA PRO A 56 9.44 -9.08 2.30
C PRO A 56 8.25 -8.24 1.83
N ALA A 57 7.14 -8.36 2.56
CA ALA A 57 5.96 -7.54 2.29
C ALA A 57 6.33 -6.08 2.59
N ARG A 58 6.21 -5.19 1.60
CA ARG A 58 6.59 -3.78 1.70
C ARG A 58 5.62 -2.89 0.94
N ALA A 59 5.35 -1.72 1.49
CA ALA A 59 4.64 -0.66 0.78
C ALA A 59 5.56 0.54 0.57
N PHE A 60 5.48 1.12 -0.62
CA PHE A 60 6.21 2.30 -1.04
C PHE A 60 5.19 3.36 -1.47
N ALA A 61 5.45 4.59 -1.06
CA ALA A 61 4.72 5.75 -1.53
C ALA A 61 5.74 6.76 -2.05
N ARG A 62 5.52 7.20 -3.29
CA ARG A 62 6.31 8.26 -3.91
C ARG A 62 5.52 9.54 -3.86
N PHE A 63 6.14 10.56 -3.31
CA PHE A 63 5.61 11.90 -3.22
C PHE A 63 6.22 12.82 -4.28
N GLU A 64 5.68 14.02 -4.37
CA GLU A 64 6.26 15.11 -5.13
C GLU A 64 7.73 15.36 -4.74
N ARG A 65 8.47 15.96 -5.69
CA ARG A 65 9.92 16.23 -5.56
C ARG A 65 10.77 14.96 -5.38
N GLY A 66 10.27 13.80 -5.78
CA GLY A 66 11.03 12.55 -5.80
C GLY A 66 11.26 11.93 -4.42
N ARG A 67 10.51 12.34 -3.39
CA ARG A 67 10.62 11.75 -2.05
C ARG A 67 9.90 10.41 -2.02
N GLU A 68 10.64 9.33 -1.82
CA GLU A 68 10.09 7.98 -1.67
C GLU A 68 10.17 7.55 -0.20
N VAL A 69 9.04 7.10 0.35
CA VAL A 69 8.93 6.56 1.70
C VAL A 69 8.49 5.11 1.58
N HIS A 70 9.06 4.24 2.40
CA HIS A 70 8.72 2.82 2.43
C HIS A 70 8.44 2.35 3.85
N VAL A 71 7.62 1.32 3.97
CA VAL A 71 7.29 0.67 5.24
C VAL A 71 7.33 -0.84 5.03
N ASP A 72 8.01 -1.52 5.96
CA ASP A 72 7.98 -2.96 6.07
C ASP A 72 6.64 -3.41 6.68
N LEU A 73 5.97 -4.34 5.98
CA LEU A 73 4.68 -4.92 6.36
C LEU A 73 4.84 -6.35 6.87
N ASP A 74 6.04 -6.67 7.33
CA ASP A 74 6.43 -8.02 7.68
C ASP A 74 5.90 -8.44 9.06
N ASN A 75 5.40 -9.67 9.20
CA ASN A 75 4.76 -10.20 10.41
C ASN A 75 3.60 -9.38 11.03
N LEU A 76 3.05 -8.39 10.30
CA LEU A 76 1.94 -7.58 10.77
C LEU A 76 0.58 -8.25 10.53
N SER A 77 -0.39 -7.97 11.42
CA SER A 77 -1.78 -8.36 11.19
C SER A 77 -2.40 -7.53 10.05
N ALA A 78 -3.51 -7.98 9.46
CA ALA A 78 -4.17 -7.23 8.39
C ALA A 78 -4.54 -5.80 8.85
N THR A 79 -5.01 -5.65 10.10
CA THR A 79 -5.37 -4.36 10.72
C THR A 79 -4.16 -3.42 10.89
N ASP A 80 -3.02 -3.99 11.27
CA ASP A 80 -1.77 -3.22 11.44
C ASP A 80 -1.21 -2.78 10.09
N VAL A 81 -1.32 -3.64 9.06
CA VAL A 81 -0.99 -3.28 7.68
C VAL A 81 -1.83 -2.10 7.22
N GLU A 82 -3.14 -2.09 7.50
CA GLU A 82 -4.01 -0.95 7.13
C GLU A 82 -3.52 0.34 7.79
N SER A 83 -3.20 0.26 9.08
CA SER A 83 -2.79 1.42 9.87
C SER A 83 -1.45 1.97 9.38
N LYS A 84 -0.48 1.10 9.10
CA LYS A 84 0.83 1.47 8.56
C LYS A 84 0.75 2.07 7.16
N VAL A 85 -0.05 1.47 6.29
CA VAL A 85 -0.28 2.01 4.94
C VAL A 85 -0.99 3.36 5.03
N ALA A 86 -2.00 3.51 5.89
CA ALA A 86 -2.67 4.80 6.08
C ALA A 86 -1.71 5.89 6.60
N GLN A 87 -0.80 5.56 7.52
CA GLN A 87 0.25 6.47 7.98
C GLN A 87 1.20 6.86 6.85
N LEU A 88 1.62 5.87 6.03
CA LEU A 88 2.49 6.10 4.88
C LEU A 88 1.86 7.07 3.89
N LEU A 89 0.56 6.94 3.59
CA LEU A 89 -0.15 7.78 2.63
C LEU A 89 -0.51 9.18 3.16
N SER A 90 -0.41 9.40 4.46
CA SER A 90 -0.68 10.70 5.12
C SER A 90 0.59 11.51 5.42
N SER A 91 1.77 10.99 5.06
CA SER A 91 3.09 11.59 5.38
C SER A 91 3.62 12.59 4.35
#